data_AF-X1H7Q0-F1
#
_entry.id   AF-X1H7Q0-F1
#
_cell.length_a   1.000
_cell.length_b   1.000
_cell.length_c   1.000
_cell.angle_alpha   90.00
_cell.angle_beta   90.00
_cell.angle_gamma   90.00
#
_symmetry.space_group_name_H-M   'P 1'
#
loop_
_entity.id
_entity.type
_entity.pdbx_description
1 polymer ?
#
loop_
_entity_poly.entity_id
_entity_poly.type
_entity_poly.pdbx_seq_one_letter_code
_entity_poly.pdbx_strand_id
1 'polypeptide(L)'
;GRTITREELYVIPAEASTIPAKATIALAIRTAYYPVDFGSVVIEIEDISPAEHTFTSLESLEIDNVLGKIYYDLTEATSASSQVDYETYTAIEDAKLEVTKVDTSFVTWRRYSDKYGHIPIAQTVEDETYDFVLSAGLYISVIRAAQSCLLTTKHEFIELTPVA
;
A
#
# COMPACT_ATOMS: atom_id res chain seq x y z
N GLY A 1 -6.81 3.17 13.26
CA GLY A 1 -6.35 4.26 12.39
C GLY A 1 -5.21 4.96 13.07
N ARG A 2 -4.06 5.13 12.40
CA ARG A 2 -2.92 5.88 12.91
C ARG A 2 -3.04 7.30 12.34
N THR A 3 -2.92 8.34 13.17
CA THR A 3 -2.76 9.70 12.67
C THR A 3 -1.27 9.91 12.47
N ILE A 4 -0.84 10.14 11.24
CA ILE A 4 0.56 10.29 10.87
C ILE A 4 0.73 11.72 10.38
N THR A 5 1.55 12.51 11.08
CA THR A 5 1.86 13.89 10.68
C THR A 5 3.01 13.93 9.68
N ARG A 6 4.03 13.08 9.90
CA ARG A 6 5.16 12.80 8.99
C ARG A 6 5.68 11.40 9.26
N GLU A 7 6.22 10.76 8.22
CA GLU A 7 6.83 9.43 8.32
C GLU A 7 8.03 9.32 7.40
N GLU A 8 9.10 8.72 7.93
CA GLU A 8 10.32 8.44 7.19
C GLU A 8 10.12 7.21 6.30
N LEU A 9 10.12 7.42 4.98
CA LEU A 9 9.94 6.36 4.00
C LEU A 9 11.25 5.71 3.57
N TYR A 10 12.34 6.47 3.63
CA TYR A 10 13.68 6.02 3.25
C TYR A 10 14.75 6.95 3.83
N VAL A 11 15.86 6.37 4.28
CA VAL A 11 17.07 7.10 4.68
C VAL A 11 18.17 6.84 3.66
N ILE A 12 18.75 7.91 3.13
CA ILE A 12 19.93 7.81 2.27
C ILE A 12 21.12 7.41 3.16
N PRO A 13 21.76 6.26 2.93
CA PRO A 13 22.96 5.88 3.67
C PRO A 13 24.06 6.92 3.48
N ALA A 14 24.90 7.14 4.50
CA ALA A 14 25.95 8.17 4.46
C ALA A 14 26.94 8.04 3.28
N GLU A 15 27.10 6.85 2.72
CA GLU A 15 27.97 6.60 1.56
C GLU A 15 27.25 6.63 0.20
N ALA A 16 25.91 6.74 0.20
CA ALA A 16 25.13 6.82 -1.02
C ALA A 16 24.99 8.28 -1.48
N SER A 17 25.39 8.57 -2.71
CA SER A 17 25.21 9.87 -3.35
C SER A 17 23.96 9.96 -4.24
N THR A 18 23.16 8.89 -4.29
CA THR A 18 21.99 8.78 -5.17
C THR A 18 20.77 8.30 -4.39
N ILE A 19 19.63 8.94 -4.67
CA ILE A 19 18.33 8.50 -4.18
C ILE A 19 17.93 7.24 -4.98
N PRO A 20 17.42 6.18 -4.32
CA PRO A 20 16.93 4.99 -5.02
C PRO A 20 15.89 5.33 -6.08
N ALA A 21 15.76 4.45 -7.08
CA ALA A 21 14.80 4.62 -8.16
C ALA A 21 13.37 4.80 -7.62
N LYS A 22 12.59 5.65 -8.30
CA LYS A 22 11.18 5.94 -8.00
C LYS A 22 10.34 4.67 -7.76
N ALA A 23 10.64 3.57 -8.46
CA ALA A 23 9.95 2.28 -8.31
C ALA A 23 10.11 1.66 -6.91
N THR A 24 11.29 1.73 -6.29
CA THR A 24 11.54 1.18 -4.95
C THR A 24 10.81 1.99 -3.88
N ILE A 25 10.83 3.32 -4.01
CA ILE A 25 10.10 4.23 -3.12
C ILE A 25 8.59 4.04 -3.29
N ALA A 26 8.11 3.95 -4.54
CA ALA A 26 6.70 3.72 -4.84
C ALA A 26 6.20 2.34 -4.36
N LEU A 27 7.03 1.30 -4.40
CA LEU A 27 6.68 0.00 -3.84
C LEU A 27 6.57 0.07 -2.31
N ALA A 28 7.51 0.75 -1.63
CA ALA A 28 7.44 0.95 -0.19
C ALA A 28 6.17 1.72 0.21
N ILE A 29 5.84 2.81 -0.50
CA ILE A 29 4.62 3.60 -0.27
C ILE A 29 3.35 2.77 -0.52
N ARG A 30 3.27 2.08 -1.67
CA ARG A 30 2.11 1.25 -2.04
C ARG A 30 1.88 0.10 -1.05
N THR A 31 2.97 -0.52 -0.58
CA THR A 31 2.92 -1.65 0.36
C THR A 31 2.53 -1.20 1.77
N ALA A 32 2.95 0.01 2.17
CA ALA A 32 2.68 0.51 3.51
C ALA A 32 1.31 1.19 3.67
N TYR A 33 0.76 1.84 2.62
CA TYR A 33 -0.30 2.84 2.82
C TYR A 33 -1.47 2.87 1.82
N TYR A 34 -1.89 1.77 1.19
CA TYR A 34 -3.04 1.84 0.28
C TYR A 34 -4.41 2.04 0.98
N PRO A 35 -5.28 2.99 0.56
CA PRO A 35 -5.07 3.99 -0.48
C PRO A 35 -4.34 5.23 0.08
N VAL A 36 -3.24 5.63 -0.57
CA VAL A 36 -2.63 6.94 -0.33
C VAL A 36 -3.37 7.93 -1.21
N ASP A 37 -4.10 8.86 -0.59
CA ASP A 37 -4.62 10.06 -1.26
C ASP A 37 -3.48 11.08 -1.31
N PHE A 38 -2.80 11.18 -2.45
CA PHE A 38 -1.68 12.11 -2.62
C PHE A 38 -2.15 13.57 -2.71
N GLY A 39 -3.45 13.82 -2.88
CA GLY A 39 -4.02 15.16 -2.67
C GLY A 39 -3.90 15.65 -1.21
N SER A 40 -3.63 14.73 -0.27
CA SER A 40 -3.43 15.03 1.16
C SER A 40 -2.01 14.77 1.69
N VAL A 41 -1.15 14.12 0.90
CA VAL A 41 0.19 13.68 1.32
C VAL A 41 1.26 14.42 0.52
N VAL A 42 2.11 15.17 1.23
CA VAL A 42 3.28 15.83 0.64
C VAL A 42 4.49 14.93 0.80
N ILE A 43 5.19 14.65 -0.31
CA ILE A 43 6.47 13.93 -0.29
C ILE A 43 7.58 14.98 -0.16
N GLU A 44 8.43 14.85 0.84
CA GLU A 44 9.50 15.81 1.12
C GLU A 44 10.85 15.09 1.26
N ILE A 45 11.94 15.73 0.84
CA ILE A 45 13.30 15.39 1.24
C ILE A 45 13.61 16.18 2.51
N GLU A 46 13.96 15.47 3.58
CA GLU A 46 14.53 16.06 4.78
C GLU A 46 16.06 16.10 4.66
N ASP A 47 16.63 17.28 4.76
CA ASP A 47 18.07 17.49 4.91
C ASP A 47 18.40 17.80 6.37
N ILE A 48 19.09 16.85 7.01
CA ILE A 48 19.53 16.89 8.41
C ILE A 48 20.94 17.49 8.58
N SER A 49 21.59 17.93 7.50
CA SER A 49 22.93 18.53 7.55
C SER A 49 23.00 19.88 8.30
N PRO A 50 21.98 20.75 8.29
CA PRO A 50 21.95 21.93 9.14
C PRO A 50 21.47 21.59 10.56
N ALA A 51 21.81 22.42 11.54
CA ALA A 51 21.31 22.27 12.92
C ALA A 51 19.77 22.39 13.02
N GLU A 52 19.16 23.03 12.02
CA GLU A 52 17.71 23.02 11.79
C GLU A 52 17.44 22.21 10.53
N HIS A 53 16.57 21.20 10.64
CA HIS A 53 16.22 20.36 9.51
C HIS A 53 15.50 21.20 8.44
N THR A 54 15.84 20.97 7.18
CA THR A 54 15.14 21.61 6.06
C THR A 54 14.36 20.58 5.26
N PHE A 55 13.17 20.96 4.79
CA PHE A 55 12.27 20.09 4.03
C PHE A 55 12.06 20.68 2.64
N THR A 56 12.29 19.88 1.61
CA THR A 56 12.03 20.27 0.21
C THR A 56 11.01 19.31 -0.38
N SER A 57 9.84 19.83 -0.78
CA SER A 57 8.80 19.03 -1.43
C SER A 57 9.30 18.50 -2.77
N LEU A 58 9.06 17.22 -3.00
CA LEU A 58 9.25 16.57 -4.29
C LEU A 58 7.94 16.61 -5.07
N GLU A 59 8.06 16.86 -6.37
CA GLU A 59 6.93 16.76 -7.27
C GLU A 59 6.33 15.35 -7.25
N SER A 60 5.03 15.29 -6.98
CA SER A 60 4.26 14.06 -6.89
C SER A 60 3.05 14.10 -7.82
N LEU A 61 2.57 12.92 -8.19
CA LEU A 61 1.36 12.73 -8.98
C LEU A 61 0.63 11.49 -8.50
N GLU A 62 -0.70 11.53 -8.54
CA GLU A 62 -1.58 10.40 -8.30
C GLU A 62 -2.14 9.89 -9.62
N ILE A 63 -2.18 8.57 -9.78
CA ILE A 63 -2.82 7.92 -10.93
C ILE A 63 -4.01 7.12 -10.41
N ASP A 64 -5.21 7.57 -10.75
CA ASP A 64 -6.43 6.80 -10.61
C ASP A 64 -6.58 5.94 -11.88
N ASN A 65 -6.10 4.70 -11.79
CA ASN A 65 -6.16 3.74 -12.88
C ASN A 65 -7.58 3.23 -13.17
N VAL A 66 -8.53 3.41 -12.25
CA VAL A 66 -9.94 3.01 -12.44
C VAL A 66 -10.68 4.06 -13.26
N LEU A 67 -10.47 5.35 -12.96
CA LEU A 67 -11.08 6.47 -13.68
C LEU A 67 -10.22 6.99 -14.83
N GLY A 68 -8.98 6.51 -14.97
CA GLY A 68 -8.03 6.98 -15.98
C GLY A 68 -7.62 8.43 -15.78
N LYS A 69 -7.52 8.88 -14.53
CA LYS A 69 -7.21 10.27 -14.18
C LYS A 69 -5.83 10.39 -13.54
N ILE A 70 -5.20 11.53 -13.77
CA ILE A 70 -3.95 11.91 -13.11
C ILE A 70 -4.22 13.19 -12.33
N TYR A 71 -3.83 13.20 -11.06
CA TYR A 71 -3.85 14.38 -10.21
C TYR A 71 -2.42 14.82 -9.96
N TYR A 72 -2.11 16.08 -10.25
CA TYR A 72 -0.79 16.66 -10.05
C TYR A 72 -0.78 17.44 -8.74
N ASP A 73 0.29 17.30 -7.96
CA ASP A 73 0.45 17.99 -6.68
C ASP A 73 1.05 19.40 -6.85
N LEU A 74 2.04 19.55 -7.74
CA LEU A 74 2.72 20.83 -7.98
C LEU A 74 2.52 21.35 -9.40
N THR A 75 3.19 20.76 -10.39
CA THR A 75 3.13 21.26 -11.78
C THR A 75 2.15 20.44 -12.60
N GLU A 76 1.29 21.12 -13.36
CA GLU A 76 0.40 20.47 -14.32
C GLU A 76 1.17 19.83 -15.49
N ALA A 77 0.46 19.02 -16.28
CA ALA A 77 0.99 18.48 -17.53
C ALA A 77 1.53 19.60 -18.43
N THR A 78 2.76 19.45 -18.89
CA THR A 78 3.43 20.40 -19.79
C THR A 78 2.77 20.55 -21.16
N SER A 79 2.00 19.55 -21.59
CA SER A 79 1.26 19.55 -22.85
C SER A 79 0.13 18.51 -22.83
N ALA A 80 -0.82 18.63 -23.78
CA ALA A 80 -1.86 17.62 -23.99
C ALA A 80 -1.31 16.25 -24.46
N SER A 81 -0.07 16.20 -24.95
CA SER A 81 0.61 14.97 -25.39
C SER A 81 1.47 14.33 -24.31
N SER A 82 1.52 14.91 -23.10
CA SER A 82 2.33 14.36 -22.01
C SER A 82 1.79 12.98 -21.60
N GLN A 83 2.69 12.02 -21.47
CA GLN A 83 2.38 10.64 -21.11
C GLN A 83 3.11 10.25 -19.83
N VAL A 84 2.50 9.36 -19.05
CA VAL A 84 3.08 8.79 -17.84
C VAL A 84 2.99 7.27 -17.96
N ASP A 85 4.15 6.63 -17.88
CA ASP A 85 4.22 5.17 -17.79
C ASP A 85 4.12 4.76 -16.32
N TYR A 86 3.24 3.81 -16.03
CA TYR A 86 3.07 3.26 -14.69
C TYR A 86 2.84 1.76 -14.74
N GLU A 87 3.27 1.10 -13.66
CA GLU A 87 3.01 -0.32 -13.46
C GLU A 87 1.62 -0.51 -12.84
N THR A 88 0.82 -1.38 -13.44
CA THR A 88 -0.52 -1.72 -12.96
C THR A 88 -0.68 -3.22 -12.87
N TYR A 89 -1.47 -3.65 -11.89
CA TYR A 89 -1.79 -5.06 -11.67
C TYR A 89 -3.22 -5.33 -12.11
N THR A 90 -3.47 -6.53 -12.64
CA THR A 90 -4.84 -6.95 -12.93
C THR A 90 -5.55 -7.27 -11.61
N ALA A 91 -6.62 -6.55 -11.33
CA ALA A 91 -7.48 -6.84 -10.18
C ALA A 91 -8.04 -8.26 -10.29
N ILE A 92 -8.03 -8.98 -9.16
CA ILE A 92 -8.65 -10.29 -9.05
C ILE A 92 -9.99 -10.08 -8.34
N GLU A 93 -11.08 -10.20 -9.10
CA GLU A 93 -12.45 -10.23 -8.55
C GLU A 93 -12.71 -11.59 -7.90
N ASP A 94 -13.57 -11.62 -6.88
CA ASP A 94 -13.98 -12.83 -6.16
C ASP A 94 -12.85 -13.59 -5.41
N ALA A 95 -11.70 -12.95 -5.17
CA ALA A 95 -10.68 -13.49 -4.26
C ALA A 95 -11.25 -13.51 -2.83
N LYS A 96 -11.22 -14.67 -2.19
CA LYS A 96 -11.75 -14.87 -0.84
C LYS A 96 -10.69 -14.59 0.21
N LEU A 97 -10.96 -13.64 1.09
CA LEU A 97 -10.27 -13.45 2.35
C LEU A 97 -11.08 -14.06 3.49
N GLU A 98 -10.43 -14.90 4.29
CA GLU A 98 -10.97 -15.51 5.49
C GLU A 98 -10.00 -15.31 6.66
N VAL A 99 -10.53 -14.87 7.80
CA VAL A 99 -9.77 -14.68 9.04
C VAL A 99 -10.43 -15.48 10.15
N THR A 100 -9.61 -16.26 10.85
CA THR A 100 -10.03 -17.19 11.91
C THR A 100 -9.24 -16.89 13.17
N LYS A 101 -9.86 -16.98 14.34
CA LYS A 101 -9.10 -16.90 15.59
C LYS A 101 -8.19 -18.13 15.72
N VAL A 102 -6.91 -17.91 16.03
CA VAL A 102 -5.91 -18.97 16.18
C VAL A 102 -6.40 -20.07 17.12
N ASP A 103 -6.08 -21.32 16.77
CA ASP A 103 -6.47 -22.52 17.52
C ASP A 103 -7.98 -22.72 17.71
N THR A 104 -8.80 -22.04 16.90
CA THR A 104 -10.25 -22.21 16.86
C THR A 104 -10.75 -22.47 15.45
N SER A 105 -12.03 -22.86 15.35
CA SER A 105 -12.78 -22.87 14.08
C SER A 105 -13.61 -21.59 13.88
N PHE A 106 -13.44 -20.58 14.74
CA PHE A 106 -14.25 -19.38 14.75
C PHE A 106 -13.74 -18.38 13.72
N VAL A 107 -14.50 -18.24 12.62
CA VAL A 107 -14.24 -17.27 11.55
C VAL A 107 -14.73 -15.90 12.00
N THR A 108 -13.81 -14.97 12.20
CA THR A 108 -14.10 -13.60 12.63
C THR A 108 -14.43 -12.69 11.45
N TRP A 109 -13.92 -13.02 10.26
CA TRP A 109 -14.19 -12.28 9.05
C TRP A 109 -14.12 -13.17 7.81
N ARG A 110 -15.05 -12.96 6.88
CA ARG A 110 -15.00 -13.56 5.54
C ARG A 110 -15.62 -12.62 4.53
N ARG A 111 -14.87 -12.24 3.49
CA ARG A 111 -15.34 -11.45 2.35
C ARG A 111 -14.60 -11.81 1.07
N TYR A 112 -15.14 -11.29 -0.04
CA TYR A 112 -14.60 -11.46 -1.38
C TYR A 112 -14.19 -10.09 -1.91
N SER A 113 -13.18 -10.06 -2.78
CA SER A 113 -12.79 -8.84 -3.48
C SER A 113 -13.86 -8.42 -4.48
N ASP A 114 -14.01 -7.11 -4.64
CA ASP A 114 -14.83 -6.54 -5.70
C ASP A 114 -14.10 -6.54 -7.06
N LYS A 115 -14.75 -6.00 -8.09
CA LYS A 115 -14.19 -5.85 -9.44
C LYS A 115 -12.90 -5.04 -9.53
N TYR A 116 -12.53 -4.31 -8.46
CA TYR A 116 -11.28 -3.54 -8.37
C TYR A 116 -10.24 -4.24 -7.49
N GLY A 117 -10.53 -5.44 -6.99
CA GLY A 117 -9.62 -6.21 -6.15
C GLY A 117 -9.63 -5.78 -4.68
N HIS A 118 -10.58 -4.94 -4.25
CA HIS A 118 -10.62 -4.41 -2.89
C HIS A 118 -11.36 -5.33 -1.93
N ILE A 119 -10.76 -5.58 -0.76
CA ILE A 119 -11.40 -6.32 0.34
C ILE A 119 -11.37 -5.46 1.60
N PRO A 120 -12.50 -4.86 2.02
CA PRO A 120 -12.56 -4.23 3.32
C PRO A 120 -12.49 -5.30 4.41
N ILE A 121 -11.70 -5.03 5.45
CA ILE A 121 -11.56 -5.88 6.61
C ILE A 121 -11.78 -5.08 7.89
N ALA A 122 -12.47 -5.69 8.84
CA ALA A 122 -12.57 -5.20 10.20
C ALA A 122 -12.36 -6.37 11.16
N GLN A 123 -11.64 -6.12 12.24
CA GLN A 123 -11.46 -7.07 13.33
C GLN A 123 -11.72 -6.35 14.64
N THR A 124 -12.27 -7.09 15.59
CA THR A 124 -12.36 -6.61 16.98
C THR A 124 -11.00 -6.87 17.62
N VAL A 125 -10.47 -5.89 18.35
CA VAL A 125 -9.24 -6.10 19.13
C VAL A 125 -9.58 -7.01 20.31
N GLU A 126 -8.94 -8.17 20.35
CA GLU A 126 -9.04 -9.16 21.43
C GLU A 126 -7.61 -9.57 21.86
N ASP A 127 -7.50 -10.30 22.96
CA ASP A 127 -6.21 -10.77 23.50
C ASP A 127 -5.59 -11.93 22.69
N GLU A 128 -6.32 -12.44 21.69
CA GLU A 128 -5.91 -13.58 20.87
C GLU A 128 -5.47 -13.14 19.47
N THR A 129 -4.68 -14.01 18.82
CA THR A 129 -4.17 -13.81 17.46
C THR A 129 -5.10 -14.43 16.41
N TYR A 130 -4.85 -14.09 15.16
CA TYR A 130 -5.69 -14.43 14.02
C TYR A 130 -4.86 -15.08 12.90
N ASP A 131 -5.42 -16.10 12.28
CA ASP A 131 -4.93 -16.68 11.03
C ASP A 131 -5.65 -16.04 9.85
N PHE A 132 -4.88 -15.69 8.83
CA PHE A 132 -5.32 -15.02 7.61
C PHE A 132 -5.12 -15.95 6.42
N VAL A 133 -6.15 -16.12 5.59
CA VAL A 133 -6.07 -16.88 4.34
C VAL A 133 -6.73 -16.08 3.22
N LEU A 134 -5.91 -15.60 2.27
CA LEU A 134 -6.37 -15.02 1.01
C LEU A 134 -6.20 -16.06 -0.10
N SER A 135 -7.27 -16.32 -0.84
CA SER A 135 -7.32 -17.38 -1.85
C SER A 135 -8.11 -16.94 -3.08
N ALA A 136 -7.63 -17.32 -4.26
CA ALA A 136 -8.32 -17.14 -5.53
C ALA A 136 -8.05 -18.36 -6.42
N GLY A 137 -9.01 -18.74 -7.28
CA GLY A 137 -8.84 -19.86 -8.19
C GLY A 137 -7.68 -19.62 -9.17
N LEU A 138 -6.87 -20.65 -9.44
CA LEU A 138 -5.65 -20.56 -10.25
C LEU A 138 -4.51 -19.73 -9.64
N TYR A 139 -4.58 -19.38 -8.35
CA TYR A 139 -3.50 -18.70 -7.63
C TYR A 139 -3.08 -19.47 -6.37
N ILE A 140 -1.82 -19.30 -5.99
CA ILE A 140 -1.29 -19.76 -4.71
C ILE A 140 -1.91 -18.91 -3.60
N SER A 141 -2.47 -19.56 -2.59
CA SER A 141 -3.07 -18.86 -1.44
C SER A 141 -1.99 -18.21 -0.57
N VAL A 142 -2.29 -17.01 -0.10
CA VAL A 142 -1.45 -16.31 0.89
C VAL A 142 -1.99 -16.62 2.27
N ILE A 143 -1.16 -17.25 3.09
CA ILE A 143 -1.49 -17.65 4.45
C ILE A 143 -0.55 -16.93 5.41
N ARG A 144 -1.10 -16.29 6.44
CA ARG A 144 -0.33 -15.68 7.52
C ARG A 144 -0.92 -16.13 8.85
N ALA A 145 -0.11 -16.83 9.64
CA ALA A 145 -0.55 -17.35 10.92
C ALA A 145 -0.26 -16.36 12.07
N ALA A 146 -1.01 -16.49 13.16
CA ALA A 146 -0.77 -15.81 14.44
C ALA A 146 -0.51 -14.30 14.33
N GLN A 147 -1.30 -13.61 13.51
CA GLN A 147 -1.24 -12.16 13.33
C GLN A 147 -2.05 -11.45 14.42
N SER A 148 -1.60 -10.26 14.83
CA SER A 148 -2.42 -9.41 15.70
C SER A 148 -3.63 -8.85 14.94
N CYS A 149 -4.63 -8.35 15.67
CA CYS A 149 -5.75 -7.62 15.07
C CYS A 149 -5.26 -6.48 14.14
N LEU A 150 -4.25 -5.71 14.58
CA LEU A 150 -3.71 -4.60 13.79
C LEU A 150 -3.07 -5.09 12.49
N LEU A 151 -2.29 -6.17 12.55
CA LEU A 151 -1.60 -6.73 11.39
C LEU A 151 -2.56 -7.40 10.40
N THR A 152 -3.63 -8.03 10.89
CA THR A 152 -4.67 -8.62 10.01
C THR A 152 -5.54 -7.57 9.33
N THR A 153 -5.74 -6.41 9.97
CA THR A 153 -6.51 -5.29 9.39
C THR A 153 -5.65 -4.24 8.71
N LYS A 154 -4.35 -4.48 8.55
CA LYS A 154 -3.47 -3.46 7.97
C LYS A 154 -3.86 -3.24 6.51
N HIS A 155 -3.78 -1.98 6.11
CA HIS A 155 -3.90 -1.62 4.72
C HIS A 155 -2.65 -2.08 3.97
N GLU A 156 -2.82 -2.91 2.94
CA GLU A 156 -1.70 -3.41 2.16
C GLU A 156 -2.15 -3.84 0.76
N PHE A 157 -1.18 -3.90 -0.15
CA PHE A 157 -1.30 -4.60 -1.41
C PHE A 157 -0.77 -6.04 -1.26
N ILE A 158 -1.50 -7.02 -1.80
CA ILE A 158 -1.08 -8.42 -1.84
C ILE A 158 -1.13 -8.92 -3.27
N GLU A 159 0.03 -9.17 -3.86
CA GLU A 159 0.15 -9.85 -5.16
C GLU A 159 -0.07 -11.36 -4.99
N LEU A 160 -0.95 -11.93 -5.81
CA LEU A 160 -1.16 -13.38 -5.85
C LEU A 160 -0.37 -14.00 -7.00
N THR A 161 0.42 -15.02 -6.69
CA THR A 161 1.19 -15.78 -7.69
C THR A 161 0.29 -16.80 -8.39
N PRO A 162 0.23 -16.83 -9.73
CA PRO A 162 -0.50 -17.88 -10.46
C PRO A 162 0.05 -19.28 -10.16
N VAL A 163 -0.81 -20.29 -10.21
CA VAL A 163 -0.38 -21.70 -10.21
C VAL A 163 0.27 -22.03 -11.56
N ALA A 164 1.36 -22.80 -11.54
CA ALA A 164 2.09 -23.21 -12.74
C ALA A 164 1.32 -24.23 -13.60
#